data_AF-A0A1B2HQR7-F1
#
_entry.id   AF-A0A1B2HQR7-F1
#
_cell.length_a   1.000
_cell.length_b   1.000
_cell.length_c   1.000
_cell.angle_alpha   90.00
_cell.angle_beta   90.00
_cell.angle_gamma   90.00
#
_symmetry.space_group_name_H-M   'P 1'
#
loop_
_entity.id
_entity.type
_entity.pdbx_description
1 polymer ?
#
loop_
_entity_poly.entity_id
_entity_poly.type
_entity_poly.pdbx_seq_one_letter_code
_entity_poly.pdbx_strand_id
1 'polypeptide(L)'
;MSRLVAAVLAGSLFDHPHRLAADVHEVDGRLRFRRDVPGCAGVEEDVELATSPALRFLVGLTAANPKGISPAELASVLATRLPDEESERAHSSVALLLNIRLLVPVLPVHPQHPAPCLALAGWLRDTGRGHLADRLLAIHRDTAAFADLPRRPGRPR
;
A
#
# COMPACT_ATOMS: atom_id res chain seq x y z
N MET A 1 11.48 1.48 -13.33
CA MET A 1 10.63 2.68 -13.35
C MET A 1 9.41 2.50 -12.41
N SER A 2 9.63 2.08 -11.15
CA SER A 2 8.56 1.64 -10.22
C SER A 2 8.48 2.48 -8.93
N ARG A 3 9.61 3.05 -8.46
CA ARG A 3 9.67 3.81 -7.19
C ARG A 3 8.98 5.18 -7.22
N LEU A 4 8.97 5.87 -8.37
CA LEU A 4 8.35 7.19 -8.48
C LEU A 4 6.82 7.12 -8.39
N VAL A 5 6.22 6.10 -9.01
CA VAL A 5 4.77 5.84 -8.94
C VAL A 5 4.36 5.47 -7.51
N ALA A 6 5.15 4.63 -6.83
CA ALA A 6 4.93 4.29 -5.42
C ALA A 6 5.02 5.52 -4.49
N ALA A 7 5.97 6.43 -4.74
CA ALA A 7 6.13 7.66 -3.96
C ALA A 7 5.02 8.68 -4.19
N VAL A 8 4.53 8.83 -5.43
CA VAL A 8 3.35 9.66 -5.75
C VAL A 8 2.08 9.08 -5.14
N LEU A 9 1.96 7.75 -5.10
CA LEU A 9 0.83 7.08 -4.46
C LEU A 9 0.90 7.15 -2.93
N ALA A 10 2.08 7.18 -2.31
CA ALA A 10 2.25 7.13 -0.85
C ALA A 10 1.49 8.24 -0.08
N GLY A 11 1.34 9.44 -0.65
CA GLY A 11 0.52 10.50 -0.04
C GLY A 11 -0.99 10.29 -0.20
N SER A 12 -1.42 9.59 -1.24
CA SER A 12 -2.84 9.31 -1.57
C SER A 12 -3.34 7.94 -1.09
N LEU A 13 -2.43 7.08 -0.63
CA LEU A 13 -2.72 5.72 -0.17
C LEU A 13 -3.14 5.67 1.29
N PHE A 14 -2.99 6.75 2.07
CA PHE A 14 -3.38 6.79 3.47
C PHE A 14 -4.86 6.45 3.69
N ASP A 15 -5.73 6.80 2.74
CA ASP A 15 -7.17 6.46 2.77
C ASP A 15 -7.53 5.24 1.91
N HIS A 16 -6.55 4.57 1.32
CA HIS A 16 -6.79 3.42 0.46
C HIS A 16 -7.01 2.15 1.29
N PRO A 17 -7.76 1.15 0.80
CA PRO A 17 -7.86 -0.14 1.45
C PRO A 17 -6.49 -0.77 1.73
N HIS A 18 -6.31 -1.27 2.94
CA HIS A 18 -5.13 -2.01 3.37
C HIS A 18 -5.51 -3.46 3.67
N ARG A 19 -4.56 -4.35 3.39
CA ARG A 19 -4.60 -5.76 3.74
C ARG A 19 -3.51 -6.08 4.75
N LEU A 20 -3.60 -7.26 5.36
CA LEU A 20 -2.51 -7.80 6.16
C LEU A 20 -1.25 -8.02 5.31
N ALA A 21 -0.10 -7.87 5.95
CA ALA A 21 1.18 -8.30 5.42
C ALA A 21 1.16 -9.79 5.05
N ALA A 22 2.14 -10.21 4.27
CA ALA A 22 2.29 -11.63 3.96
C ALA A 22 2.62 -12.41 5.24
N ASP A 23 2.15 -13.65 5.30
CA ASP A 23 2.56 -14.61 6.33
C ASP A 23 2.21 -14.18 7.77
N VAL A 24 1.10 -13.46 7.96
CA VAL A 24 0.61 -13.09 9.29
C VAL A 24 0.00 -14.30 9.99
N HIS A 25 0.56 -14.69 11.13
CA HIS A 25 0.06 -15.80 11.94
C HIS A 25 0.39 -15.60 13.44
N GLU A 26 -0.34 -16.27 14.34
CA GLU A 26 -0.10 -16.22 15.78
C GLU A 26 0.61 -17.51 16.25
N VAL A 27 1.68 -17.36 17.04
CA VAL A 27 2.46 -18.45 17.65
C VAL A 27 2.78 -18.06 19.09
N ASP A 28 2.47 -18.92 20.07
CA ASP A 28 2.77 -18.71 21.49
C ASP A 28 2.33 -17.34 22.04
N GLY A 29 1.16 -16.86 21.62
CA GLY A 29 0.63 -15.55 22.03
C GLY A 29 1.37 -14.36 21.42
N ARG A 30 2.16 -14.57 20.35
CA ARG A 30 2.85 -13.54 19.58
C ARG A 30 2.35 -13.55 18.15
N LEU A 31 2.09 -12.36 17.60
CA LEU A 31 1.79 -12.19 16.19
C LEU A 31 3.12 -12.12 15.43
N ARG A 32 3.29 -12.96 14.41
CA ARG A 32 4.46 -13.01 13.54
C ARG A 32 4.07 -12.67 12.11
N PHE A 33 4.95 -11.97 11.41
CA PHE A 33 4.81 -11.68 9.98
C PHE A 33 6.15 -11.29 9.37
N ARG A 34 6.22 -11.32 8.03
CA ARG A 34 7.38 -10.86 7.27
C ARG A 34 7.13 -9.53 6.60
N ARG A 35 8.14 -8.66 6.58
CA ARG A 35 8.11 -7.39 5.86
C ARG A 35 9.41 -7.08 5.15
N ASP A 36 9.34 -6.29 4.09
CA ASP A 36 10.52 -5.71 3.44
C ASP A 36 11.24 -4.73 4.38
N VAL A 37 12.57 -4.83 4.45
CA VAL A 37 13.42 -3.88 5.17
C VAL A 37 13.50 -2.57 4.38
N PRO A 38 13.10 -1.43 4.97
CA PRO A 38 13.15 -0.14 4.29
C PRO A 38 14.57 0.19 3.79
N GLY A 39 14.70 0.48 2.49
CA GLY A 39 15.99 0.85 1.87
C GLY A 39 16.81 -0.33 1.36
N CYS A 40 16.48 -1.56 1.74
CA CYS A 40 17.19 -2.77 1.34
C CYS A 40 16.32 -3.61 0.39
N ALA A 41 16.54 -3.48 -0.92
CA ALA A 41 15.73 -4.21 -1.90
C ALA A 41 15.99 -5.72 -1.81
N GLY A 42 14.92 -6.50 -1.62
CA GLY A 42 14.98 -7.96 -1.55
C GLY A 42 15.42 -8.52 -0.19
N VAL A 43 15.48 -7.68 0.85
CA VAL A 43 15.74 -8.11 2.22
C VAL A 43 14.42 -8.08 2.98
N GLU A 44 14.00 -9.23 3.50
CA GLU A 44 12.86 -9.37 4.40
C GLU A 44 13.34 -9.52 5.85
N GLU A 45 12.55 -9.06 6.80
CA GLU A 45 12.73 -9.33 8.22
C GLU A 45 11.48 -9.92 8.86
N ASP A 46 11.68 -10.80 9.84
CA ASP A 46 10.63 -11.32 10.70
C ASP A 46 10.32 -10.30 11.81
N VAL A 47 9.04 -9.98 11.97
CA VAL A 47 8.56 -9.07 13.01
C VAL A 47 7.68 -9.84 13.97
N GLU A 48 7.96 -9.69 15.27
CA GLU A 48 7.14 -10.23 16.34
C GLU A 48 6.48 -9.12 17.15
N LEU A 49 5.19 -9.27 17.43
CA LEU A 49 4.42 -8.38 18.28
C LEU A 49 3.76 -9.17 19.40
N ALA A 50 3.77 -8.62 20.62
CA ALA A 50 2.93 -9.12 21.69
C ALA A 50 1.45 -8.99 21.27
N THR A 51 0.68 -10.05 21.45
CA THR A 51 -0.76 -10.01 21.11
C THR A 51 -1.56 -9.26 22.16
N SER A 52 -2.56 -8.53 21.69
CA SER A 52 -3.58 -7.91 22.53
C SER A 52 -4.96 -8.18 21.95
N PRO A 53 -6.06 -8.10 22.73
CA PRO A 53 -7.41 -8.26 22.20
C PRO A 53 -7.71 -7.31 21.04
N ALA A 54 -7.26 -6.05 21.13
CA ALA A 54 -7.40 -5.06 20.06
C ALA A 54 -6.63 -5.45 18.79
N LEU A 55 -5.40 -5.94 18.92
CA LEU A 55 -4.60 -6.40 17.78
C LEU A 55 -5.25 -7.61 17.11
N ARG A 56 -5.67 -8.62 17.89
CA ARG A 56 -6.37 -9.81 17.35
C ARG A 56 -7.65 -9.42 16.61
N PHE A 57 -8.41 -8.48 17.18
CA PHE A 57 -9.62 -7.97 16.55
C PHE A 57 -9.34 -7.33 15.19
N LEU A 58 -8.38 -6.38 15.13
CA LEU A 58 -8.00 -5.72 13.87
C LEU A 58 -7.48 -6.72 12.82
N VAL A 59 -6.65 -7.68 13.25
CA VAL A 59 -6.12 -8.73 12.38
C VAL A 59 -7.25 -9.60 11.83
N GLY A 60 -8.16 -10.08 12.68
CA GLY A 60 -9.30 -10.89 12.26
C GLY A 60 -10.24 -10.15 11.31
N LEU A 61 -10.54 -8.87 11.61
CA LEU A 61 -11.37 -8.02 10.76
C LEU A 61 -10.74 -7.82 9.38
N THR A 62 -9.43 -7.53 9.33
CA THR A 62 -8.71 -7.32 8.08
C THR A 62 -8.57 -8.61 7.27
N ALA A 63 -8.29 -9.74 7.93
CA ALA A 63 -8.17 -11.05 7.28
C ALA A 63 -9.47 -11.49 6.61
N ALA A 64 -10.63 -11.15 7.20
CA ALA A 64 -11.94 -11.45 6.63
C ALA A 64 -12.29 -10.62 5.38
N ASN A 65 -11.51 -9.57 5.07
CA ASN A 65 -11.76 -8.66 3.95
C ASN A 65 -10.62 -8.70 2.91
N PRO A 66 -10.67 -9.61 1.91
CA PRO A 66 -9.59 -9.77 0.94
C PRO A 66 -9.40 -8.55 0.02
N LYS A 67 -10.40 -7.67 -0.10
CA LYS A 67 -10.31 -6.39 -0.83
C LYS A 67 -9.63 -5.28 -0.02
N GLY A 68 -9.30 -5.54 1.24
CA GLY A 68 -8.76 -4.58 2.19
C GLY A 68 -9.83 -3.70 2.83
N ILE A 69 -9.43 -2.99 3.88
CA ILE A 69 -10.26 -2.05 4.64
C ILE A 69 -9.48 -0.73 4.79
N SER A 70 -10.16 0.42 4.70
CA SER A 70 -9.46 1.70 4.86
C SER A 70 -8.97 1.90 6.31
N PRO A 71 -7.83 2.57 6.54
CA PRO A 71 -7.35 2.87 7.88
C PRO A 71 -8.34 3.67 8.73
N ALA A 72 -9.08 4.60 8.12
CA ALA A 72 -10.13 5.37 8.78
C ALA A 72 -11.28 4.47 9.25
N GLU A 73 -11.71 3.51 8.42
CA GLU A 73 -12.74 2.54 8.78
C GLU A 73 -12.26 1.59 9.88
N LEU A 74 -11.01 1.09 9.82
CA LEU A 74 -10.41 0.30 10.90
C LEU A 74 -10.37 1.07 12.23
N ALA A 75 -9.95 2.34 12.19
CA ALA A 75 -9.90 3.20 13.37
C ALA A 75 -11.31 3.48 13.93
N SER A 76 -12.28 3.76 13.05
CA SER A 76 -13.67 3.97 13.44
C SER A 76 -14.27 2.73 14.10
N VAL A 77 -14.10 1.55 13.49
CA VAL A 77 -14.60 0.28 14.04
C VAL A 77 -13.91 -0.04 15.37
N LEU A 78 -12.61 0.18 15.50
CA LEU A 78 -11.91 0.00 16.77
C LEU A 78 -12.40 0.97 17.85
N ALA A 79 -12.64 2.25 17.52
CA ALA A 79 -13.14 3.24 18.47
C ALA A 79 -14.48 2.79 19.08
N THR A 80 -15.39 2.17 18.30
CA THR A 80 -16.65 1.62 18.83
C THR A 80 -16.50 0.50 19.87
N ARG A 81 -15.28 -0.05 20.00
CA ARG A 81 -14.94 -1.14 20.95
C ARG A 81 -14.15 -0.64 22.15
N LEU A 82 -13.71 0.61 22.14
CA LEU A 82 -12.94 1.22 23.23
C LEU A 82 -13.87 2.07 24.11
N PRO A 83 -13.50 2.31 25.37
CA PRO A 83 -14.16 3.34 26.19
C PRO A 83 -14.08 4.71 25.50
N ASP A 84 -15.08 5.58 25.71
CA ASP A 84 -15.19 6.88 25.03
C ASP A 84 -13.92 7.73 25.18
N GLU A 85 -13.34 7.76 26.38
CA GLU A 85 -12.08 8.45 26.70
C GLU A 85 -10.83 7.92 25.98
N GLU A 86 -10.92 6.76 25.32
CA GLU A 86 -9.82 6.12 24.60
C GLU A 86 -10.01 6.07 23.08
N SER A 87 -11.10 6.65 22.55
CA SER A 87 -11.41 6.62 21.11
C SER A 87 -10.30 7.21 20.23
N GLU A 88 -9.56 8.22 20.73
CA GLU A 88 -8.42 8.79 20.03
C GLU A 88 -7.26 7.78 19.87
N ARG A 89 -7.11 6.83 20.80
CA ARG A 89 -6.08 5.78 20.72
C ARG A 89 -6.32 4.81 19.57
N ALA A 90 -7.55 4.72 19.04
CA ALA A 90 -7.84 3.89 17.89
C ALA A 90 -7.02 4.33 16.66
N HIS A 91 -6.97 5.63 16.40
CA HIS A 91 -6.20 6.20 15.31
C HIS A 91 -4.70 5.96 15.48
N SER A 92 -4.17 6.19 16.69
CA SER A 92 -2.76 5.91 16.99
C SER A 92 -2.41 4.43 16.84
N SER A 93 -3.33 3.54 17.20
CA SER A 93 -3.14 2.09 17.05
C SER A 93 -3.05 1.70 15.57
N VAL A 94 -3.97 2.17 14.74
CA VAL A 94 -3.93 1.90 13.28
C VAL A 94 -2.69 2.55 12.65
N ALA A 95 -2.33 3.76 13.04
CA ALA A 95 -1.11 4.44 12.59
C ALA A 95 0.16 3.63 12.92
N LEU A 96 0.21 3.01 14.11
CA LEU A 96 1.30 2.11 14.47
C LEU A 96 1.35 0.89 13.55
N LEU A 97 0.21 0.26 13.24
CA LEU A 97 0.16 -0.91 12.35
C LEU A 97 0.60 -0.59 10.91
N LEU A 98 0.27 0.61 10.43
CA LEU A 98 0.77 1.14 9.16
C LEU A 98 2.29 1.37 9.20
N ASN A 99 2.78 1.98 10.28
CA ASN A 99 4.19 2.30 10.44
C ASN A 99 5.07 1.04 10.48
N ILE A 100 4.63 0.01 11.21
CA ILE A 100 5.33 -1.28 11.28
C ILE A 100 5.09 -2.18 10.06
N ARG A 101 4.31 -1.72 9.07
CA ARG A 101 3.98 -2.44 7.82
C ARG A 101 3.23 -3.75 8.03
N LEU A 102 2.51 -3.91 9.15
CA LEU A 102 1.55 -5.00 9.29
C LEU A 102 0.36 -4.78 8.35
N LEU A 103 -0.05 -3.52 8.18
CA LEU A 103 -1.03 -3.12 7.19
C LEU A 103 -0.32 -2.62 5.93
N VAL A 104 -0.57 -3.31 4.81
CA VAL A 104 0.04 -3.03 3.51
C VAL A 104 -1.05 -2.51 2.57
N PRO A 105 -0.83 -1.40 1.85
CA PRO A 105 -1.83 -0.88 0.93
C PRO A 105 -2.13 -1.93 -0.15
N VAL A 106 -3.42 -2.15 -0.41
CA VAL A 106 -3.84 -2.84 -1.63
C VAL A 106 -3.46 -1.93 -2.79
N LEU A 107 -2.76 -2.45 -3.78
CA LEU A 107 -2.41 -1.62 -4.93
C LEU A 107 -3.64 -1.45 -5.83
N PRO A 108 -3.96 -0.23 -6.28
CA PRO A 108 -5.11 0.01 -7.14
C PRO A 108 -4.99 -0.72 -8.49
N VAL A 109 -3.76 -1.06 -8.88
CA VAL A 109 -3.43 -1.83 -10.07
C VAL A 109 -2.36 -2.84 -9.71
N HIS A 110 -2.50 -4.08 -10.18
CA HIS A 110 -1.51 -5.12 -9.97
C HIS A 110 -0.16 -4.71 -10.61
N PRO A 111 0.99 -4.86 -9.91
CA PRO A 111 2.30 -4.44 -10.43
C PRO A 111 2.69 -5.08 -11.77
N GLN A 112 2.21 -6.30 -12.01
CA GLN A 112 2.49 -7.06 -13.24
C GLN A 112 1.36 -6.93 -14.27
N HIS A 113 0.45 -5.97 -14.12
CA HIS A 113 -0.59 -5.70 -15.12
C HIS A 113 0.08 -5.38 -16.48
N PRO A 114 -0.41 -5.91 -17.61
CA PRO A 114 0.25 -5.73 -18.92
C PRO A 114 0.33 -4.28 -19.38
N ALA A 115 -0.63 -3.44 -18.98
CA ALA A 115 -0.65 -2.00 -19.26
C ALA A 115 -0.86 -1.19 -17.97
N PRO A 116 0.13 -1.10 -17.07
CA PRO A 116 -0.08 -0.62 -15.71
C PRO A 116 -0.37 0.88 -15.66
N CYS A 117 0.23 1.68 -16.55
CA CYS A 117 -0.01 3.12 -16.64
C CYS A 117 -1.45 3.43 -17.10
N LEU A 118 -1.95 2.67 -18.09
CA LEU A 118 -3.32 2.84 -18.59
C LEU A 118 -4.36 2.43 -17.55
N ALA A 119 -4.16 1.28 -16.90
CA ALA A 119 -5.04 0.82 -15.83
C ALA A 119 -5.05 1.80 -14.64
N LEU A 120 -3.89 2.35 -14.26
CA LEU A 120 -3.80 3.32 -13.16
C LEU A 120 -4.48 4.64 -13.53
N ALA A 121 -4.35 5.10 -14.78
CA ALA A 121 -5.07 6.28 -15.26
C ALA A 121 -6.60 6.07 -15.23
N GLY A 122 -7.08 4.88 -15.59
CA GLY A 122 -8.50 4.50 -15.46
C GLY A 122 -8.98 4.62 -14.01
N TRP A 123 -8.29 3.94 -13.09
CA TRP A 123 -8.61 3.99 -11.67
C TRP A 123 -8.58 5.42 -11.09
N LEU A 124 -7.61 6.25 -11.49
CA LEU A 124 -7.54 7.65 -11.08
C LEU A 124 -8.76 8.45 -11.55
N ARG A 125 -9.28 8.20 -12.75
CA ARG A 125 -10.51 8.85 -13.22
C ARG A 125 -11.73 8.41 -12.43
N ASP A 126 -11.87 7.11 -12.20
CA ASP A 126 -12.99 6.53 -11.46
C ASP A 126 -13.05 7.05 -10.02
N THR A 127 -11.92 7.47 -9.46
CA THR A 127 -11.80 8.06 -8.12
C THR A 127 -11.80 9.59 -8.11
N GLY A 128 -12.21 10.23 -9.21
CA GLY A 128 -12.36 11.69 -9.31
C GLY A 128 -11.05 12.46 -9.51
N ARG A 129 -9.93 11.79 -9.80
CA ARG A 129 -8.58 12.36 -9.91
C ARG A 129 -8.14 12.48 -11.38
N GLY A 130 -9.04 12.95 -12.24
CA GLY A 130 -8.82 13.03 -13.70
C GLY A 130 -7.55 13.79 -14.09
N HIS A 131 -7.24 14.88 -13.40
CA HIS A 131 -6.01 15.65 -13.66
C HIS A 131 -4.72 14.84 -13.45
N LEU A 132 -4.68 13.91 -12.48
CA LEU A 132 -3.54 13.01 -12.29
C LEU A 132 -3.49 11.94 -13.38
N ALA A 133 -4.65 11.44 -13.81
CA ALA A 133 -4.74 10.50 -14.91
C ALA A 133 -4.17 11.09 -16.21
N ASP A 134 -4.54 12.33 -16.54
CA ASP A 134 -4.07 12.99 -17.76
C ASP A 134 -2.56 13.27 -17.72
N ARG A 135 -2.04 13.69 -16.55
CA ARG A 135 -0.59 13.83 -16.34
C ARG A 135 0.15 12.50 -16.50
N LEU A 136 -0.38 11.42 -15.93
CA LEU A 136 0.21 10.08 -16.06
C LEU A 136 0.25 9.62 -17.52
N LEU A 137 -0.83 9.84 -18.27
CA LEU A 137 -0.91 9.48 -19.68
C LEU A 137 0.01 10.33 -20.57
N ALA A 138 0.19 11.62 -20.25
CA ALA A 138 1.17 12.45 -20.93
C ALA A 138 2.59 11.89 -20.75
N ILE A 139 3.01 11.63 -19.51
CA ILE A 139 4.33 11.04 -19.20
C ILE A 139 4.50 9.69 -19.90
N HIS A 140 3.46 8.84 -19.90
CA HIS A 140 3.51 7.54 -20.55
C HIS A 140 3.74 7.66 -22.07
N ARG A 141 3.04 8.57 -22.75
CA ARG A 141 3.23 8.83 -24.19
C ARG A 141 4.63 9.35 -24.49
N ASP A 142 5.11 10.31 -23.71
CA ASP A 142 6.45 10.88 -23.90
C ASP A 142 7.54 9.82 -23.71
N THR A 143 7.35 8.93 -22.72
CA THR A 143 8.27 7.81 -22.46
C THR A 143 8.25 6.79 -23.59
N ALA A 144 7.07 6.48 -24.15
CA ALA A 144 6.96 5.59 -25.29
C ALA A 144 7.62 6.19 -26.54
N ALA A 145 7.37 7.47 -26.82
CA ALA A 145 7.98 8.17 -27.94
C ALA A 145 9.52 8.24 -27.81
N PHE A 146 10.04 8.34 -26.59
CA PHE A 146 11.48 8.28 -26.35
C PHE A 146 12.09 6.92 -26.73
N ALA A 147 11.37 5.81 -26.49
CA ALA A 147 11.85 4.47 -26.82
C ALA A 147 11.97 4.25 -28.34
N ASP A 148 11.15 4.96 -29.13
CA ASP A 148 11.13 4.88 -30.59
C ASP A 148 12.14 5.81 -31.27
N LEU A 149 12.92 6.59 -30.50
CA LEU A 149 13.94 7.46 -31.07
C LEU A 149 15.06 6.63 -31.73
N PRO A 150 15.50 6.98 -32.95
CA PRO A 150 16.56 6.27 -33.64
C PRO A 150 17.85 6.31 -32.79
N ARG A 151 18.44 5.13 -32.56
CA ARG A 151 19.72 5.03 -31.87
C ARG A 151 20.77 5.79 -32.67
N ARG A 152 21.47 6.72 -32.02
CA ARG A 152 22.59 7.44 -32.61
C ARG A 152 23.60 6.41 -33.17
N PRO A 153 24.00 6.48 -34.44
CA PRO A 153 25.01 5.58 -34.97
C PRO A 153 26.30 5.74 -34.16
N GLY A 154 26.82 4.61 -33.67
CA GLY A 154 28.05 4.57 -32.89
C GLY A 154 29.22 5.13 -33.70
N ARG A 155 30.05 5.95 -33.06
CA ARG A 155 31.25 6.51 -33.70
C ARG A 155 32.19 5.34 -34.04
N PRO A 156 32.64 5.18 -35.29
CA PRO A 156 33.62 4.15 -35.63
C PRO A 156 34.91 4.40 -34.85
N ARG A 157 35.51 3.32 -34.34
CA ARG A 157 36.81 3.33 -33.66
C ARG A 157 37.93 3.65 -34.63
#